data_AF-A0A932SC29-F1
#
_entry.id   AF-A0A932SC29-F1
#
_cell.length_a   1.000
_cell.length_b   1.000
_cell.length_c   1.000
_cell.angle_alpha   90.00
_cell.angle_beta   90.00
_cell.angle_gamma   90.00
#
_symmetry.space_group_name_H-M   'P 1'
#
loop_
_entity.id
_entity.type
_entity.pdbx_description
1 polymer ?
#
loop_
_entity_poly.entity_id
_entity_poly.type
_entity_poly.pdbx_seq_one_letter_code
_entity_poly.pdbx_strand_id
1 'polypeptide(L)'
;MIELNLTLLYQIIGFFALYFVLNALLYKPVLKILEEREKNIAGRKKEALELEAGLQKRMADYEKRLKDAKAKAQEERHRIRQQGIDKEREILENARRDSQDRLAQAKAKLEQDVKVALITLKEESKVISRNIAEKILERKAA
;
A
#
# COMPACT_ATOMS: atom_id res chain seq x y z
N MET A 1 48.80 77.74 -41.39
CA MET A 1 48.81 77.77 -39.90
C MET A 1 47.40 77.44 -39.45
N ILE A 2 47.23 76.68 -38.37
CA ILE A 2 45.89 76.48 -37.80
C ILE A 2 45.50 77.83 -37.19
N GLU A 3 44.77 78.63 -37.94
CA GLU A 3 44.18 79.85 -37.40
C GLU A 3 43.07 79.44 -36.44
N LEU A 4 43.28 79.69 -35.15
CA LEU A 4 42.25 79.54 -34.13
C LEU A 4 41.20 80.64 -34.33
N ASN A 5 40.32 80.41 -35.30
CA ASN A 5 39.21 81.28 -35.65
C ASN A 5 37.92 80.79 -34.95
N LEU A 6 36.94 81.69 -34.77
CA LEU A 6 35.60 81.38 -34.23
C LEU A 6 34.93 80.17 -34.92
N THR A 7 35.23 79.92 -36.20
CA THR A 7 34.78 78.75 -36.95
C THR A 7 35.21 77.42 -36.32
N LEU A 8 36.43 77.33 -35.77
CA LEU A 8 36.92 76.14 -35.08
C LEU A 8 36.09 75.87 -33.81
N LEU A 9 35.72 76.92 -33.08
CA LEU A 9 34.86 76.81 -31.90
C LEU A 9 33.48 76.28 -32.26
N TYR A 10 32.86 76.79 -33.33
CA TYR A 10 31.58 76.28 -33.83
C TYR A 10 31.67 74.80 -34.28
N GLN A 11 32.77 74.40 -34.91
CA GLN A 11 32.98 73.01 -35.33
C GLN A 11 33.17 72.06 -34.13
N ILE A 12 33.87 72.49 -33.08
CA ILE A 12 34.00 71.73 -31.83
C ILE A 12 32.63 71.58 -31.16
N ILE A 13 31.86 72.67 -31.05
CA ILE A 13 30.50 72.63 -30.48
C ILE A 13 29.61 71.68 -31.30
N GLY A 14 29.66 71.76 -32.63
CA GLY A 14 28.91 70.88 -33.54
C GLY A 14 29.30 69.41 -33.39
N PHE A 15 30.59 69.11 -33.24
CA PHE A 15 31.07 67.75 -33.00
C PHE A 15 30.55 67.19 -31.68
N PHE A 16 30.64 67.95 -30.58
CA PHE A 16 30.12 67.50 -29.29
C PHE A 16 28.60 67.37 -29.31
N ALA A 17 27.87 68.30 -29.93
CA ALA A 17 26.42 68.19 -30.11
C ALA A 17 26.05 66.90 -30.86
N LEU A 18 26.71 66.61 -31.98
CA LEU A 18 26.52 65.37 -32.74
C LEU A 18 26.89 64.13 -31.93
N TYR A 19 28.00 64.17 -31.18
CA TYR A 19 28.42 63.09 -30.28
C TYR A 19 27.35 62.78 -29.24
N PHE A 20 26.79 63.80 -28.57
CA PHE A 20 25.74 63.61 -27.58
C PHE A 20 24.45 63.05 -28.22
N VAL A 21 24.09 63.52 -29.41
CA VAL A 21 22.94 63.01 -30.17
C VAL A 21 23.14 61.54 -30.53
N LEU A 22 24.30 61.15 -31.08
CA LEU A 22 24.61 59.76 -31.41
C LEU A 22 24.69 58.87 -30.16
N ASN A 23 25.26 59.38 -29.07
CA ASN A 23 25.35 58.65 -27.81
C ASN A 23 23.95 58.34 -27.25
N ALA A 24 23.05 59.32 -27.29
CA ALA A 24 21.68 59.16 -26.83
C ALA A 24 20.82 58.30 -27.77
N LEU A 25 20.94 58.47 -29.09
CA LEU A 25 20.06 57.84 -30.08
C LEU A 25 20.56 56.49 -30.62
N LEU A 26 21.87 56.24 -30.67
CA LEU A 26 22.42 54.99 -31.23
C LEU A 26 23.12 54.15 -30.17
N TYR A 27 24.16 54.68 -29.53
CA TYR A 27 25.03 53.83 -28.70
C TYR A 27 24.30 53.27 -27.48
N LYS A 28 23.57 54.11 -26.73
CA LYS A 28 22.76 53.66 -25.59
C LYS A 28 21.70 52.61 -25.94
N PRO A 29 20.81 52.82 -26.94
CA PRO A 29 19.80 51.82 -27.26
C PRO A 29 20.40 50.52 -27.82
N VAL A 30 21.47 50.59 -28.60
CA VAL A 30 22.14 49.38 -29.14
C VAL A 30 22.75 48.54 -28.01
N LEU A 31 23.46 49.17 -27.07
CA LEU A 31 23.99 48.48 -25.88
C LEU A 31 22.87 47.87 -25.03
N LYS A 32 21.76 48.59 -24.84
CA LYS A 32 20.60 48.08 -24.10
C LYS A 32 20.01 46.82 -24.75
N ILE A 33 19.88 46.79 -26.07
CA ILE A 33 19.37 45.61 -26.81
C ILE A 33 20.34 44.42 -26.68
N LEU A 34 21.65 44.67 -26.71
CA LEU A 34 22.67 43.63 -26.53
C LEU A 34 22.60 43.03 -25.12
N GLU A 35 22.54 43.87 -24.08
CA GLU A 35 22.38 43.41 -22.70
C GLU A 35 21.07 42.65 -22.49
N GLU A 36 19.97 43.11 -23.08
CA GLU A 36 18.68 42.45 -22.99
C GLU A 36 18.71 41.08 -23.68
N ARG A 37 19.35 40.97 -24.85
CA ARG A 37 19.57 39.68 -25.52
C ARG A 37 20.41 38.74 -24.68
N GLU A 38 21.51 39.22 -24.11
CA GLU A 38 22.38 38.41 -23.25
C GLU A 38 21.63 37.91 -22.01
N LYS A 39 20.91 38.81 -21.32
CA LYS A 39 20.06 38.46 -20.17
C LYS A 39 18.98 37.46 -20.52
N ASN A 40 18.30 37.63 -21.65
CA ASN A 40 17.26 36.71 -22.10
C ASN A 40 17.82 35.32 -22.41
N ILE A 41 18.97 35.23 -23.09
CA ILE A 41 19.61 33.95 -23.41
C ILE A 41 20.09 33.25 -22.12
N ALA A 42 20.80 33.98 -21.26
CA ALA A 42 21.28 33.46 -19.98
C ALA A 42 20.12 33.03 -19.07
N GLY A 43 19.05 33.84 -19.02
CA GLY A 43 17.83 33.56 -18.27
C GLY A 43 17.14 32.28 -18.75
N ARG A 44 16.92 32.14 -20.07
CA ARG A 44 16.32 30.93 -20.65
C ARG A 44 17.17 29.69 -20.42
N LYS A 45 18.51 29.81 -20.49
CA LYS A 45 19.41 28.69 -20.19
C LYS A 45 19.32 28.28 -18.72
N LYS A 46 19.27 29.25 -17.80
CA LYS A 46 19.12 28.99 -16.37
C LYS A 46 17.77 28.33 -16.06
N GLU A 47 16.69 28.83 -16.63
CA GLU A 47 15.35 28.25 -16.48
C GLU A 47 15.28 26.81 -16.99
N ALA A 48 15.90 26.52 -18.15
CA ALA A 48 15.98 25.17 -18.68
C ALA A 48 16.73 24.21 -17.73
N LEU A 49 17.85 24.64 -17.16
CA LEU A 49 18.61 23.85 -16.19
C LEU A 49 17.83 23.62 -14.88
N GLU A 50 17.14 24.64 -14.39
CA GLU A 50 16.28 24.52 -13.20
C GLU A 50 15.10 23.58 -13.45
N LEU A 51 14.50 23.64 -14.65
CA LEU A 51 13.43 22.72 -15.05
C LEU A 51 13.94 21.28 -15.14
N GLU A 52 15.10 21.06 -15.74
CA GLU A 52 15.70 19.72 -15.85
C GLU A 52 16.04 19.14 -14.47
N ALA A 53 16.68 19.93 -13.60
CA ALA A 53 16.96 19.52 -12.22
C ALA A 53 15.66 19.23 -11.43
N GLY A 54 14.62 20.06 -11.63
CA GLY A 54 13.30 19.87 -11.03
C GLY A 54 12.62 18.58 -11.51
N LEU A 55 12.73 18.26 -12.80
CA LEU A 55 12.21 17.04 -13.39
C LEU A 55 12.95 15.81 -12.86
N GLN A 56 14.28 15.83 -12.83
CA GLN A 56 15.08 14.72 -12.29
C GLN A 56 14.72 14.46 -10.82
N LYS A 57 14.58 15.51 -10.00
CA LYS A 57 14.16 15.38 -8.60
C LYS A 57 12.76 14.76 -8.48
N ARG A 58 11.80 15.25 -9.27
CA ARG A 58 10.42 14.70 -9.28
C ARG A 58 10.37 13.25 -9.73
N MET A 59 11.18 12.87 -10.73
CA MET A 59 11.29 11.48 -11.19
C MET A 59 11.89 10.59 -10.11
N ALA A 60 12.97 11.01 -9.46
CA ALA A 60 13.57 10.27 -8.36
C ALA A 60 12.60 10.09 -7.18
N ASP A 61 11.87 11.15 -6.80
CA ASP A 61 10.83 11.07 -5.76
C ASP A 61 9.68 10.14 -6.15
N TYR A 62 9.27 10.17 -7.42
CA TYR A 62 8.24 9.28 -7.96
C TYR A 62 8.67 7.81 -7.93
N GLU A 63 9.87 7.50 -8.42
CA GLU A 63 10.43 6.15 -8.39
C GLU A 63 10.56 5.63 -6.96
N LYS A 64 11.03 6.47 -6.04
CA LYS A 64 11.11 6.13 -4.61
C LYS A 64 9.74 5.80 -4.04
N ARG A 65 8.74 6.65 -4.26
CA ARG A 65 7.35 6.41 -3.82
C ARG A 65 6.77 5.13 -4.42
N LEU A 66 7.04 4.85 -5.69
CA LEU A 66 6.59 3.64 -6.35
C LEU A 66 7.23 2.39 -5.73
N LYS A 67 8.54 2.44 -5.44
CA LYS A 67 9.26 1.35 -4.77
C LYS A 67 8.72 1.11 -3.37
N ASP A 68 8.52 2.18 -2.58
CA ASP A 68 7.98 2.09 -1.23
C ASP A 68 6.55 1.54 -1.22
N ALA A 69 5.70 1.98 -2.15
CA ALA A 69 4.34 1.46 -2.31
C ALA A 69 4.33 -0.03 -2.67
N LYS A 70 5.20 -0.46 -3.59
CA LYS A 70 5.36 -1.89 -3.93
C LYS A 70 5.85 -2.71 -2.73
N ALA A 71 6.80 -2.21 -1.96
CA ALA A 71 7.30 -2.88 -0.76
C ALA A 71 6.19 -3.06 0.28
N LYS A 72 5.45 -1.99 0.59
CA LYS A 72 4.30 -2.04 1.51
C LYS A 72 3.21 -2.98 1.05
N ALA A 73 2.91 -3.01 -0.25
CA ALA A 73 1.92 -3.93 -0.81
C ALA A 73 2.34 -5.40 -0.66
N GLN A 74 3.63 -5.72 -0.86
CA GLN A 74 4.16 -7.07 -0.67
C GLN A 74 4.13 -7.48 0.81
N GLU A 75 4.53 -6.57 1.70
CA GLU A 75 4.47 -6.78 3.15
C GLU A 75 3.04 -7.06 3.61
N GLU A 76 2.09 -6.23 3.18
CA GLU A 76 0.67 -6.41 3.52
C GLU A 76 0.12 -7.72 2.96
N ARG A 77 0.47 -8.08 1.72
CA ARG A 77 0.06 -9.37 1.13
C ARG A 77 0.62 -10.54 1.92
N HIS A 78 1.87 -10.46 2.36
CA HIS A 78 2.48 -11.49 3.18
C HIS A 78 1.78 -11.61 4.54
N ARG A 79 1.50 -10.47 5.18
CA ARG A 79 0.77 -10.40 6.46
C ARG A 79 -0.61 -11.04 6.36
N ILE A 80 -1.41 -10.66 5.36
CA ILE A 80 -2.75 -11.22 5.14
C ILE A 80 -2.67 -12.73 4.88
N ARG A 81 -1.69 -13.18 4.08
CA ARG A 81 -1.49 -14.60 3.81
C ARG A 81 -1.16 -15.38 5.07
N GLN A 82 -0.28 -14.84 5.92
CA GLN A 82 0.10 -15.49 7.17
C GLN A 82 -1.10 -15.56 8.13
N GLN A 83 -1.85 -14.47 8.28
CA GLN A 83 -3.09 -14.46 9.06
C GLN A 83 -4.11 -15.48 8.55
N GLY A 84 -4.22 -15.64 7.22
CA GLY A 84 -5.06 -16.67 6.61
C GLY A 84 -4.64 -18.08 6.99
N ILE A 85 -3.34 -18.39 6.91
CA ILE A 85 -2.78 -19.70 7.30
C ILE A 85 -2.99 -19.97 8.79
N ASP A 86 -2.75 -18.97 9.64
CA ASP A 86 -2.90 -19.11 11.09
C ASP A 86 -4.36 -19.36 11.47
N LYS A 87 -5.29 -18.65 10.82
CA LYS A 87 -6.73 -18.84 11.02
C LYS A 87 -7.25 -20.17 10.47
N GLU A 88 -6.74 -20.61 9.32
CA GLU A 88 -7.02 -21.95 8.79
C GLU A 88 -6.57 -23.03 9.79
N ARG A 89 -5.36 -22.89 10.33
CA ARG A 89 -4.84 -23.82 11.35
C ARG A 89 -5.71 -23.83 12.60
N GLU A 90 -6.11 -22.66 13.10
CA GLU A 90 -6.99 -22.52 14.26
C GLU A 90 -8.35 -23.21 14.02
N ILE A 91 -8.98 -22.99 12.87
CA ILE A 91 -10.25 -23.62 12.51
C ILE A 91 -10.10 -25.14 12.45
N LEU A 92 -9.03 -25.65 11.83
CA LEU A 92 -8.77 -27.09 11.73
C LEU A 92 -8.50 -27.73 13.09
N GLU A 93 -7.73 -27.06 13.96
CA GLU A 93 -7.48 -27.49 15.35
C GLU A 93 -8.79 -27.58 16.14
N ASN A 94 -9.62 -26.54 16.08
CA ASN A 94 -10.90 -26.50 16.76
C ASN A 94 -11.86 -27.58 16.24
N ALA A 95 -11.96 -27.74 14.91
CA ALA A 95 -12.79 -28.79 14.32
C ALA A 95 -12.33 -30.20 14.72
N ARG A 96 -11.01 -30.43 14.83
CA ARG A 96 -10.45 -31.71 15.32
C ARG A 96 -10.80 -31.96 16.78
N ARG A 97 -10.66 -30.94 17.65
CA ARG A 97 -11.04 -31.05 19.06
C ARG A 97 -12.54 -31.34 19.21
N ASP A 98 -13.39 -30.58 18.53
CA ASP A 98 -14.84 -30.79 18.55
C ASP A 98 -15.22 -32.20 18.07
N SER A 99 -14.54 -32.70 17.04
CA SER A 99 -14.76 -34.06 16.54
C SER A 99 -14.34 -35.12 17.55
N GLN A 100 -13.19 -34.93 18.22
CA GLN A 100 -12.72 -35.83 19.27
C GLN A 100 -13.66 -35.83 20.48
N ASP A 101 -14.14 -34.66 20.91
CA ASP A 101 -15.06 -34.51 22.03
C ASP A 101 -16.41 -35.18 21.72
N ARG A 102 -16.95 -34.98 20.50
CA ARG A 102 -18.16 -35.66 20.04
C ARG A 102 -17.99 -37.18 20.00
N LEU A 103 -16.85 -37.67 19.54
CA LEU A 103 -16.55 -39.10 19.53
C LEU A 103 -16.49 -39.67 20.95
N ALA A 104 -15.84 -38.96 21.88
CA ALA A 104 -15.75 -39.35 23.28
C ALA A 104 -17.13 -39.39 23.95
N GLN A 105 -17.95 -38.36 23.73
CA GLN A 105 -19.33 -38.31 24.22
C GLN A 105 -20.19 -39.44 23.64
N ALA A 106 -20.08 -39.72 22.34
CA ALA A 106 -20.81 -40.81 21.69
C ALA A 106 -20.41 -42.18 22.25
N LYS A 107 -19.12 -42.41 22.50
CA LYS A 107 -18.63 -43.65 23.14
C LYS A 107 -19.15 -43.81 24.56
N ALA A 108 -19.08 -42.74 25.36
CA ALA A 108 -19.59 -42.76 26.74
C ALA A 108 -21.10 -43.06 26.78
N LYS A 109 -21.87 -42.45 25.86
CA LYS A 109 -23.31 -42.72 25.73
C LYS A 109 -23.58 -44.15 25.30
N LEU A 110 -22.84 -44.67 24.32
CA LEU A 110 -22.96 -46.06 23.88
C LEU A 110 -22.67 -47.05 25.02
N GLU A 111 -21.63 -46.81 25.81
CA GLU A 111 -21.33 -47.65 26.99
C GLU A 111 -22.44 -47.62 28.02
N GLN A 112 -23.06 -46.46 28.24
CA GLN A 112 -24.22 -46.32 29.13
C GLN A 112 -25.44 -47.09 28.57
N ASP A 113 -25.74 -46.93 27.29
CA ASP A 113 -26.86 -47.60 26.62
C ASP A 113 -26.69 -49.13 26.65
N VAL A 114 -25.46 -49.63 26.45
CA VAL A 114 -25.14 -51.07 26.59
C VAL A 114 -25.37 -51.57 28.02
N LYS A 115 -24.97 -50.80 29.04
CA LYS A 115 -25.22 -51.16 30.45
C LYS A 115 -26.71 -51.22 30.75
N VAL A 116 -27.49 -50.24 30.28
CA VAL A 116 -28.95 -50.21 30.46
C VAL A 116 -29.60 -51.41 29.76
N ALA A 117 -29.23 -51.67 28.49
CA ALA A 117 -29.75 -52.80 27.73
C ALA A 117 -29.46 -54.15 28.41
N LEU A 118 -28.26 -54.33 28.99
CA LEU A 118 -27.92 -55.54 29.74
C LEU A 118 -28.75 -55.73 31.01
N ILE A 119 -29.12 -54.64 31.71
CA ILE A 119 -29.99 -54.70 32.88
C ILE A 119 -31.41 -55.10 32.46
N THR A 120 -31.96 -54.42 31.45
CA THR A 120 -33.29 -54.72 30.90
C THR A 120 -33.38 -56.16 30.40
N LEU A 121 -32.37 -56.65 29.67
CA LEU A 121 -32.33 -58.02 29.18
C LEU A 121 -32.34 -59.06 30.32
N LYS A 122 -31.65 -58.78 31.44
CA LYS A 122 -31.69 -59.64 32.63
C LYS A 122 -33.07 -59.65 33.30
N GLU A 123 -33.74 -58.51 33.36
CA GLU A 123 -35.11 -58.41 33.87
C GLU A 123 -36.11 -59.14 32.98
N GLU A 124 -36.05 -58.93 31.66
CA GLU A 124 -36.87 -59.66 30.69
C GLU A 124 -36.61 -61.17 30.73
N SER A 125 -35.34 -61.59 30.85
CA SER A 125 -34.98 -62.99 31.00
C SER A 125 -35.62 -63.63 32.23
N LYS A 126 -35.63 -62.95 33.38
CA LYS A 126 -36.33 -63.43 34.59
C LYS A 126 -37.83 -63.59 34.37
N VAL A 127 -38.46 -62.63 33.70
CA VAL A 127 -39.89 -62.67 33.37
C VAL A 127 -40.19 -63.86 32.44
N ILE A 128 -39.38 -64.06 31.40
CA ILE A 128 -39.53 -65.19 30.48
C ILE A 128 -39.32 -66.52 31.22
N SER A 129 -38.29 -66.65 32.06
CA SER A 129 -38.07 -67.85 32.87
C SER A 129 -39.23 -68.15 33.81
N ARG A 130 -39.82 -67.12 34.45
CA ARG A 130 -41.01 -67.27 35.28
C ARG A 130 -42.22 -67.73 34.46
N ASN A 131 -42.46 -67.11 33.31
CA ASN A 131 -43.55 -67.49 32.41
C ASN A 131 -43.41 -68.93 31.90
N ILE A 132 -42.18 -69.37 31.58
CA ILE A 132 -41.90 -70.76 31.18
C ILE A 132 -42.18 -71.72 32.35
N ALA A 133 -41.70 -71.39 33.56
CA ALA A 133 -41.94 -72.19 34.75
C ALA A 133 -43.44 -72.32 35.08
N GLU A 134 -44.18 -71.22 35.03
CA GLU A 134 -45.65 -71.21 35.24
C GLU A 134 -46.40 -72.02 34.18
N LYS A 135 -45.92 -72.03 32.93
CA LYS A 135 -46.55 -72.76 31.82
C LYS A 135 -46.22 -74.27 31.82
N ILE A 136 -45.05 -74.66 32.33
CA ILE A 136 -44.68 -76.07 32.53
C ILE A 136 -45.34 -76.66 33.79
N LEU A 137 -45.55 -75.85 34.84
CA LEU A 137 -46.09 -76.31 36.13
C LEU A 137 -47.63 -76.31 36.21
N GLU A 138 -48.35 -75.88 35.17
CA GLU A 138 -49.83 -75.79 35.12
C GLU A 138 -50.50 -75.27 36.41
N ARG A 139 -49.86 -74.35 37.13
CA ARG A 139 -50.45 -73.79 38.34
C ARG A 139 -49.99 -72.34 38.52
N LYS A 140 -50.96 -71.42 38.47
CA LYS A 140 -50.78 -70.02 38.87
C LYS A 140 -50.20 -69.98 40.28
N ALA A 141 -48.94 -69.60 40.41
CA ALA A 141 -48.36 -69.25 41.70
C ALA A 141 -48.77 -67.80 42.00
N ALA A 142 -49.69 -67.67 42.95
CA ALA A 142 -50.09 -66.41 43.58
C ALA A 142 -48.92 -65.77 44.34
#